data_AF-A0A2A9NC58-F1
#
_entry.id   AF-A0A2A9NC58-F1
#
_cell.length_a   1.000
_cell.length_b   1.000
_cell.length_c   1.000
_cell.angle_alpha   90.00
_cell.angle_beta   90.00
_cell.angle_gamma   90.00
#
_symmetry.space_group_name_H-M   'P 1'
#
loop_
_entity.id
_entity.type
_entity.pdbx_description
1 polymer ?
#
loop_
_entity_poly.entity_id
_entity_poly.type
_entity_poly.pdbx_seq_one_letter_code
_entity_poly.pdbx_strand_id
1 'polypeptide(L)'
;MVAGDPEKFGWILNHLPEVLHHENIKRDEAGVQGCLAKYPEGRGVLYERRVLRILIMTGLFPITQLTATATLGPVIKDIFNCYRWSHDQMHVLYRDINLKNLMYRKKDGKAYGVLLDLDMAIIITLEDRKPSSKQRIGTLPYMACDLLRPSPSKHVYRHDLESLFYIIFVLTTMYHNGQMTTATKHPLREWFHVSAKTLPSIKYGFLAKIPPPTTEHFLIMRLWMIHLQGLFDNGYHARSNFQRLAEKAKIACKDTPSFDHETLGGEVDFDKFHEILDTDIGLPAERVLLDE
;
A
#
# COMPACT_ATOMS: atom_id res chain seq x y z
N MET A 1 -3.49 23.46 1.10
CA MET A 1 -2.61 24.22 0.18
C MET A 1 -1.19 24.02 0.65
N VAL A 2 -0.35 23.37 -0.15
CA VAL A 2 1.08 23.19 0.16
C VAL A 2 1.78 24.50 -0.16
N ALA A 3 2.30 25.17 0.86
CA ALA A 3 3.24 26.27 0.70
C ALA A 3 4.61 25.65 0.36
N GLY A 4 4.83 25.33 -0.91
CA GLY A 4 6.08 24.77 -1.41
C GLY A 4 6.44 25.41 -2.75
N ASP A 5 7.74 25.49 -3.02
CA ASP A 5 8.28 26.00 -4.28
C ASP A 5 7.61 25.32 -5.50
N PRO A 6 6.86 26.08 -6.33
CA PRO A 6 6.16 25.55 -7.48
C PRO A 6 7.07 24.84 -8.49
N GLU A 7 8.33 25.26 -8.60
CA GLU A 7 9.30 24.62 -9.51
C GLU A 7 9.77 23.26 -8.98
N LYS A 8 9.92 23.12 -7.66
CA LYS A 8 10.40 21.89 -7.03
C LYS A 8 9.35 20.79 -6.95
N PHE A 9 8.07 21.15 -6.85
CA PHE A 9 6.99 20.19 -6.60
C PHE A 9 5.90 20.19 -7.67
N GLY A 10 5.97 21.01 -8.71
CA GLY A 10 4.95 21.06 -9.76
C GLY A 10 4.62 19.71 -10.41
N TRP A 11 5.59 18.79 -10.46
CA TRP A 11 5.37 17.42 -10.97
C TRP A 11 4.28 16.66 -10.19
N ILE A 12 4.21 16.82 -8.85
CA ILE A 12 3.31 16.06 -7.98
C ILE A 12 1.82 16.33 -8.29
N LEU A 13 1.51 17.50 -8.86
CA LEU A 13 0.14 17.88 -9.20
C LEU A 13 -0.47 16.94 -10.25
N ASN A 14 0.35 16.31 -11.09
CA ASN A 14 -0.12 15.30 -12.04
C ASN A 14 -0.46 13.96 -11.37
N HIS A 15 -0.05 13.75 -10.12
CA HIS A 15 -0.13 12.46 -9.40
C HIS A 15 -1.05 12.49 -8.17
N LEU A 16 -1.67 13.64 -7.90
CA LEU A 16 -2.71 13.81 -6.89
C LEU A 16 -4.10 13.88 -7.56
N PRO A 17 -5.15 13.36 -6.88
CA PRO A 17 -6.52 13.53 -7.35
C PRO A 17 -6.89 15.01 -7.37
N GLU A 18 -7.51 15.45 -8.47
CA GLU A 18 -8.05 16.81 -8.58
C GLU A 18 -9.49 16.80 -8.06
N VAL A 19 -9.69 17.39 -6.88
CA VAL A 19 -11.00 17.51 -6.24
C VAL A 19 -11.69 18.76 -6.76
N LEU A 20 -12.77 18.58 -7.50
CA LEU A 20 -13.59 19.63 -8.09
C LEU A 20 -14.64 20.16 -7.10
N HIS A 21 -15.12 19.29 -6.20
CA HIS A 21 -16.07 19.65 -5.16
C HIS A 21 -15.93 18.73 -3.95
N HIS A 22 -16.15 19.29 -2.76
CA HIS A 22 -16.29 18.53 -1.53
C HIS A 22 -17.42 19.08 -0.67
N GLU A 23 -18.19 18.19 -0.07
CA GLU A 23 -19.25 18.53 0.88
C GLU A 23 -19.22 17.58 2.07
N ASN A 24 -19.44 18.13 3.27
CA ASN A 24 -19.73 17.32 4.46
C ASN A 24 -21.23 17.38 4.70
N ILE A 25 -21.90 16.23 4.64
CA ILE A 25 -23.33 16.18 4.98
C ILE A 25 -23.46 16.33 6.49
N LYS A 26 -24.10 17.44 6.90
CA LYS A 26 -24.39 17.72 8.31
C LYS A 26 -25.45 16.74 8.81
N ARG A 27 -25.25 16.25 10.03
CA ARG A 27 -26.15 15.29 10.67
C ARG A 27 -27.44 15.97 11.12
N ASP A 28 -28.54 15.25 10.96
CA ASP A 28 -29.76 15.48 11.72
C ASP A 28 -29.70 14.65 13.02
N GLU A 29 -29.70 15.32 14.17
CA GLU A 29 -29.68 14.67 15.48
C GLU A 29 -30.95 13.89 15.79
N ALA A 30 -32.06 14.19 15.10
CA ALA A 30 -33.32 13.47 15.18
C ALA A 30 -33.39 12.27 14.22
N GLY A 31 -32.46 12.16 13.26
CA GLY A 31 -32.43 11.12 12.25
C GLY A 31 -31.79 9.80 12.70
N VAL A 32 -31.78 8.81 11.78
CA VAL A 32 -31.25 7.45 12.01
C VAL A 32 -29.82 7.46 12.57
N GLN A 33 -28.98 8.39 12.12
CA GLN A 33 -27.59 8.52 12.60
C GLN A 33 -27.49 9.08 14.03
N GLY A 34 -28.38 10.00 14.42
CA GLY A 34 -28.49 10.46 15.80
C GLY A 34 -28.96 9.36 16.74
N CYS A 35 -29.94 8.57 16.31
CA CYS A 35 -30.40 7.39 17.04
C CYS A 35 -29.29 6.33 17.21
N LEU A 36 -28.51 6.05 16.16
CA LEU A 36 -27.37 5.12 16.21
C LEU A 36 -26.26 5.60 17.16
N ALA A 37 -26.04 6.91 17.27
CA ALA A 37 -25.06 7.47 18.19
C ALA A 37 -25.47 7.33 19.66
N LYS A 38 -26.77 7.38 19.96
CA LYS A 38 -27.34 7.20 21.31
C LYS A 38 -27.48 5.74 21.72
N TYR A 39 -27.65 4.83 20.76
CA TYR A 39 -27.85 3.39 21.02
C TYR A 39 -26.82 2.73 21.98
N PRO A 40 -25.51 3.02 21.87
CA PRO A 40 -24.50 2.46 22.77
C PRO A 40 -24.32 3.19 24.11
N GLU A 41 -25.02 4.32 24.35
CA GLU A 41 -25.01 4.99 25.65
C GLU A 41 -25.48 4.02 26.76
N GLY A 42 -24.72 3.92 27.85
CA GLY A 42 -24.99 3.00 28.95
C GLY A 42 -24.68 1.51 28.67
N ARG A 43 -24.22 1.14 27.47
CA ARG A 43 -23.92 -0.26 27.09
C ARG A 43 -22.43 -0.63 27.12
N GLY A 44 -21.56 0.30 27.53
CA GLY A 44 -20.11 0.07 27.57
C GLY A 44 -19.46 -0.11 26.19
N VAL A 45 -20.18 0.20 25.10
CA VAL A 45 -19.68 0.14 23.72
C VAL A 45 -19.26 1.54 23.30
N LEU A 46 -18.01 1.70 22.84
CA LEU A 46 -17.54 2.96 22.26
C LEU A 46 -18.16 3.14 20.87
N TYR A 47 -18.88 4.24 20.67
CA TYR A 47 -19.38 4.65 19.36
C TYR A 47 -18.38 5.57 18.68
N GLU A 48 -17.87 5.14 17.52
CA GLU A 48 -17.04 5.99 16.69
C GLU A 48 -17.93 6.83 15.75
N ARG A 49 -17.96 8.14 15.97
CA ARG A 49 -18.74 9.05 15.12
C ARG A 49 -18.17 9.07 13.70
N ARG A 50 -19.03 8.90 12.69
CA ARG A 50 -18.68 8.95 11.26
C ARG A 50 -19.31 10.17 10.60
N VAL A 51 -18.58 10.84 9.70
CA VAL A 51 -19.06 11.95 8.89
C VAL A 51 -19.21 11.45 7.46
N LEU A 52 -20.37 11.69 6.84
CA LEU A 52 -20.55 11.43 5.41
C LEU A 52 -19.96 12.59 4.63
N ARG A 53 -18.94 12.29 3.82
CA ARG A 53 -18.28 13.24 2.93
C ARG A 53 -18.59 12.87 1.48
N ILE A 54 -18.92 13.87 0.66
CA ILE A 54 -19.05 13.74 -0.78
C ILE A 54 -17.82 14.40 -1.40
N LEU A 55 -17.17 13.69 -2.32
CA LEU A 55 -16.06 14.18 -3.12
C LEU A 55 -16.40 14.00 -4.60
N ILE A 56 -16.27 15.07 -5.39
CA ILE A 56 -16.32 15.02 -6.85
C ILE A 56 -14.92 15.31 -7.36
N MET A 57 -14.38 14.43 -8.19
CA MET A 57 -13.03 14.53 -8.72
C MET A 57 -13.02 14.32 -10.23
N THR A 58 -11.94 14.77 -10.89
CA THR A 58 -11.70 14.41 -12.30
C THR A 58 -11.70 12.90 -12.48
N GLY A 59 -12.30 12.41 -13.57
CA GLY A 59 -12.31 10.99 -13.89
C GLY A 59 -10.89 10.43 -14.02
N LEU A 60 -10.65 9.30 -13.36
CA LEU A 60 -9.42 8.52 -13.44
C LEU A 60 -9.73 7.12 -13.94
N PHE A 61 -8.69 6.45 -14.44
CA PHE A 61 -8.81 5.11 -14.99
C PHE A 61 -8.10 4.10 -14.07
N PRO A 62 -8.66 2.89 -13.87
CA PRO A 62 -8.01 1.86 -13.08
C PRO A 62 -6.64 1.46 -13.64
N ILE A 63 -5.64 1.29 -12.78
CA ILE A 63 -4.30 0.83 -13.19
C ILE A 63 -4.36 -0.50 -13.96
N THR A 64 -5.37 -1.33 -13.69
CA THR A 64 -5.57 -2.62 -14.36
C THR A 64 -5.79 -2.51 -15.87
N GLN A 65 -6.16 -1.35 -16.40
CA GLN A 65 -6.29 -1.14 -17.85
C GLN A 65 -4.94 -1.00 -18.56
N LEU A 66 -3.83 -0.82 -17.84
CA LEU A 66 -2.50 -0.73 -18.42
C LEU A 66 -1.95 -2.15 -18.66
N THR A 67 -2.02 -2.61 -19.91
CA THR A 67 -1.69 -3.98 -20.31
C THR A 67 -0.31 -4.12 -20.92
N ALA A 68 0.53 -3.08 -20.88
CA ALA A 68 1.89 -3.11 -21.38
C ALA A 68 2.86 -2.66 -20.29
N THR A 69 4.03 -3.30 -20.20
CA THR A 69 5.06 -2.87 -19.25
C THR A 69 5.51 -1.42 -19.48
N ALA A 70 5.57 -0.99 -20.75
CA ALA A 70 5.96 0.38 -21.12
C ALA A 70 5.03 1.48 -20.56
N THR A 71 3.77 1.14 -20.24
CA THR A 71 2.81 2.06 -19.62
C THR A 71 2.65 1.81 -18.12
N LEU A 72 2.59 0.54 -17.69
CA LEU A 72 2.42 0.17 -16.29
C LEU A 72 3.63 0.52 -15.41
N GLY A 73 4.86 0.28 -15.90
CA GLY A 73 6.09 0.53 -15.16
C GLY A 73 6.23 1.99 -14.70
N PRO A 74 6.15 2.98 -15.62
CA PRO A 74 6.18 4.39 -15.25
C PRO A 74 5.06 4.80 -14.29
N VAL A 75 3.86 4.22 -14.43
CA VAL A 75 2.73 4.50 -13.52
C VAL A 75 2.96 3.95 -12.12
N ILE A 76 3.58 2.77 -11.96
CA ILE A 76 3.98 2.25 -10.65
C ILE A 76 5.03 3.16 -10.01
N LYS A 77 6.01 3.64 -10.77
CA LYS A 77 7.01 4.61 -10.29
C LYS A 77 6.35 5.90 -9.80
N ASP A 78 5.37 6.42 -10.54
CA ASP A 78 4.61 7.61 -10.15
C ASP A 78 3.89 7.44 -8.82
N ILE A 79 3.19 6.32 -8.66
CA ILE A 79 2.46 5.98 -7.44
C ILE A 79 3.42 5.87 -6.25
N PHE A 80 4.55 5.18 -6.44
CA PHE A 80 5.59 5.08 -5.42
C PHE A 80 6.16 6.45 -5.03
N ASN A 81 6.52 7.28 -6.01
CA ASN A 81 7.10 8.61 -5.79
C ASN A 81 6.08 9.55 -5.13
N CYS A 82 4.81 9.47 -5.53
CA CYS A 82 3.72 10.22 -4.91
C CYS A 82 3.53 9.80 -3.44
N TYR A 83 3.58 8.50 -3.15
CA TYR A 83 3.51 8.01 -1.79
C TYR A 83 4.70 8.48 -0.95
N ARG A 84 5.94 8.30 -1.43
CA ARG A 84 7.16 8.77 -0.76
C ARG A 84 7.08 10.27 -0.47
N TRP A 85 6.71 11.08 -1.46
CA TRP A 85 6.55 12.52 -1.28
C TRP A 85 5.49 12.86 -0.23
N SER A 86 4.35 12.18 -0.24
CA SER A 86 3.27 12.40 0.74
C SER A 86 3.73 12.04 2.16
N HIS A 87 4.51 10.96 2.31
CA HIS A 87 5.12 10.60 3.58
C HIS A 87 6.15 11.64 4.03
N ASP A 88 7.08 12.04 3.17
CA ASP A 88 8.20 12.89 3.55
C ASP A 88 7.77 14.35 3.78
N GLN A 89 6.81 14.86 3.01
CA GLN A 89 6.37 16.26 3.09
C GLN A 89 5.15 16.47 4.00
N MET A 90 4.28 15.47 4.12
CA MET A 90 3.01 15.59 4.85
C MET A 90 2.87 14.58 5.98
N HIS A 91 3.85 13.69 6.17
CA HIS A 91 3.80 12.62 7.17
C HIS A 91 2.57 11.73 7.03
N VAL A 92 2.14 11.47 5.79
CA VAL A 92 0.96 10.65 5.51
C VAL A 92 1.30 9.16 5.51
N LEU A 93 0.49 8.38 6.21
CA LEU A 93 0.36 6.93 6.02
C LEU A 93 -0.99 6.65 5.38
N TYR A 94 -1.02 5.93 4.27
CA TYR A 94 -2.25 5.61 3.55
C TYR A 94 -3.08 4.55 4.30
N ARG A 95 -2.41 3.54 4.87
CA ARG A 95 -3.00 2.43 5.64
C ARG A 95 -3.96 1.48 4.92
N ASP A 96 -4.43 1.82 3.73
CA ASP A 96 -5.24 0.94 2.88
C ASP A 96 -4.86 1.10 1.40
N ILE A 97 -3.56 1.00 1.10
CA ILE A 97 -3.11 0.83 -0.29
C ILE A 97 -3.68 -0.50 -0.82
N ASN A 98 -4.61 -0.40 -1.76
CA ASN A 98 -5.25 -1.54 -2.40
C ASN A 98 -5.41 -1.30 -3.90
N LEU A 99 -5.65 -2.37 -4.67
CA LEU A 99 -5.67 -2.32 -6.13
C LEU A 99 -6.67 -1.30 -6.71
N LYS A 100 -7.81 -1.04 -6.05
CA LYS A 100 -8.82 -0.09 -6.53
C LYS A 100 -8.37 1.36 -6.40
N ASN A 101 -7.39 1.61 -5.52
CA ASN A 101 -6.89 2.94 -5.23
C ASN A 101 -5.69 3.30 -6.11
N LEU A 102 -5.12 2.33 -6.85
CA LEU A 102 -4.10 2.61 -7.86
C LEU A 102 -4.78 2.94 -9.18
N MET A 103 -4.67 4.19 -9.59
CA MET A 103 -5.30 4.73 -10.79
C MET A 103 -4.26 5.39 -11.70
N TYR A 104 -4.68 5.77 -12.89
CA TYR A 104 -3.92 6.68 -13.74
C TYR A 104 -4.80 7.77 -14.34
N ARG A 105 -4.17 8.91 -14.64
CA ARG A 105 -4.71 10.02 -15.41
C ARG A 105 -4.19 9.93 -16.83
N LYS A 106 -5.06 10.11 -17.83
CA LYS A 106 -4.68 10.32 -19.24
C LYS A 106 -4.48 11.82 -19.47
N LYS A 107 -3.26 12.22 -19.85
CA LYS A 107 -2.91 13.60 -20.17
C LYS A 107 -1.96 13.59 -21.36
N ASP A 108 -2.27 14.37 -22.40
CA ASP A 108 -1.49 14.45 -23.64
C ASP A 108 -1.21 13.07 -24.26
N GLY A 109 -2.22 12.20 -24.23
CA GLY A 109 -2.12 10.81 -24.72
C GLY A 109 -1.30 9.87 -23.83
N LYS A 110 -0.73 10.32 -22.71
CA LYS A 110 0.16 9.56 -21.83
C LYS A 110 -0.51 9.22 -20.49
N ALA A 111 -0.09 8.14 -19.84
CA ALA A 111 -0.56 7.76 -18.50
C ALA A 111 0.34 8.29 -17.40
N TYR A 112 -0.29 8.82 -16.34
CA TYR A 112 0.36 9.31 -15.12
C TYR A 112 -0.29 8.65 -13.90
N GLY A 113 0.50 8.00 -13.05
CA GLY A 113 -0.03 7.28 -11.89
C GLY A 113 -0.59 8.22 -10.84
N VAL A 114 -1.71 7.82 -10.25
CA VAL A 114 -2.40 8.55 -9.17
C VAL A 114 -2.77 7.54 -8.09
N LEU A 115 -2.36 7.82 -6.85
CA LEU A 115 -2.74 7.02 -5.68
C LEU A 115 -3.95 7.68 -4.99
N LEU A 116 -5.09 7.01 -5.03
CA LEU A 116 -6.33 7.42 -4.41
C LEU A 116 -6.44 6.98 -2.94
N ASP A 117 -7.54 7.46 -2.36
CA ASP A 117 -8.11 7.05 -1.08
C ASP A 117 -7.25 7.35 0.14
N LEU A 118 -7.50 8.55 0.66
CA LEU A 118 -6.98 9.03 1.93
C LEU A 118 -8.02 8.90 3.04
N ASP A 119 -9.16 8.22 2.82
CA ASP A 119 -10.23 8.15 3.83
C ASP A 119 -9.78 7.41 5.08
N MET A 120 -8.86 6.46 4.90
CA MET A 120 -8.20 5.73 5.97
C MET A 120 -6.82 6.28 6.32
N ALA A 121 -6.34 7.29 5.61
CA ALA A 121 -5.02 7.86 5.84
C ALA A 121 -4.96 8.65 7.14
N ILE A 122 -3.77 8.70 7.74
CA ILE A 122 -3.49 9.56 8.89
C ILE A 122 -2.27 10.41 8.60
N ILE A 123 -2.30 11.64 9.12
CA ILE A 123 -1.10 12.47 9.24
C ILE A 123 -0.45 12.06 10.55
N ILE A 124 0.80 11.62 10.53
CA ILE A 124 1.53 11.25 11.75
C ILE A 124 1.79 12.53 12.54
N THR A 125 0.97 12.82 13.55
CA THR A 125 1.29 13.84 14.57
C THR A 125 2.07 13.21 15.73
N LEU A 126 2.69 14.05 16.57
CA LEU A 126 3.38 13.60 17.79
C LEU A 126 2.44 12.82 18.74
N GLU A 127 1.12 13.05 18.66
CA GLU A 127 0.08 12.40 19.47
C GLU A 127 -0.41 11.06 18.88
N ASP A 128 -0.22 10.81 17.57
CA ASP A 128 -0.63 9.59 16.85
C ASP A 128 0.29 8.37 17.09
N ARG A 129 1.07 8.40 18.18
CA ARG A 129 1.80 7.21 18.66
C ARG A 129 0.89 6.18 19.32
N LYS A 130 -0.42 6.43 19.44
CA LYS A 130 -1.43 5.48 19.91
C LYS A 130 -2.22 4.91 18.71
N PRO A 131 -2.60 3.61 18.71
CA PRO A 131 -3.43 3.04 17.66
C PRO A 131 -4.77 3.80 17.57
N SER A 132 -5.02 4.50 16.46
CA SER A 132 -6.19 5.40 16.35
C SER A 132 -7.52 4.66 16.16
N SER A 133 -7.49 3.34 15.91
CA SER A 133 -8.67 2.48 16.02
C SER A 133 -8.26 1.04 16.37
N LYS A 134 -9.12 0.31 17.08
CA LYS A 134 -8.98 -1.15 17.29
C LYS A 134 -9.40 -1.97 16.06
N GLN A 135 -9.77 -1.30 14.96
CA GLN A 135 -10.29 -1.95 13.78
C GLN A 135 -9.13 -2.40 12.90
N ARG A 136 -9.17 -3.66 12.46
CA ARG A 136 -8.29 -4.14 11.39
C ARG A 136 -8.69 -3.42 10.12
N ILE A 137 -7.85 -2.49 9.68
CA ILE A 137 -8.05 -1.65 8.49
C ILE A 137 -7.18 -2.22 7.37
N GLY A 138 -7.73 -2.27 6.16
CA GLY A 138 -7.02 -2.65 4.95
C GLY A 138 -7.63 -3.82 4.20
N THR A 139 -7.36 -3.90 2.90
CA THR A 139 -7.82 -5.00 2.04
C THR A 139 -6.95 -6.25 2.24
N LEU A 140 -7.51 -7.33 2.83
CA LEU A 140 -6.77 -8.50 3.34
C LEU A 140 -5.66 -9.04 2.41
N PRO A 141 -5.89 -9.31 1.10
CA PRO A 141 -4.86 -9.80 0.21
C PRO A 141 -3.62 -8.90 0.11
N TYR A 142 -3.81 -7.58 0.23
CA TYR A 142 -2.75 -6.58 0.09
C TYR A 142 -2.16 -6.16 1.44
N MET A 143 -2.84 -6.43 2.55
CA MET A 143 -2.38 -6.06 3.89
C MET A 143 -1.03 -6.69 4.26
N ALA A 144 -0.11 -5.89 4.81
CA ALA A 144 1.19 -6.35 5.33
C ALA A 144 1.06 -7.49 6.37
N CYS A 145 2.02 -8.42 6.41
CA CYS A 145 1.96 -9.59 7.29
C CYS A 145 1.81 -9.23 8.77
N ASP A 146 2.41 -8.13 9.20
CA ASP A 146 2.39 -7.69 10.60
C ASP A 146 1.02 -7.15 11.03
N LEU A 147 0.24 -6.63 10.08
CA LEU A 147 -1.11 -6.08 10.32
C LEU A 147 -2.20 -7.17 10.32
N LEU A 148 -1.89 -8.35 9.78
CA LEU A 148 -2.80 -9.49 9.75
C LEU A 148 -2.83 -10.26 11.09
N ARG A 149 -1.92 -9.95 12.03
CA ARG A 149 -1.85 -10.62 13.34
C ARG A 149 -3.08 -10.29 14.23
N PRO A 150 -3.37 -11.10 15.26
CA PRO A 150 -4.48 -10.82 16.19
C PRO A 150 -4.31 -9.49 16.93
N SER A 151 -3.07 -9.15 17.31
CA SER A 151 -2.69 -7.85 17.85
C SER A 151 -1.72 -7.19 16.89
N PRO A 152 -2.21 -6.42 15.90
CA PRO A 152 -1.37 -5.81 14.89
C PRO A 152 -0.43 -4.77 15.51
N SER A 153 0.77 -4.63 14.92
CA SER A 153 1.69 -3.55 15.27
C SER A 153 1.11 -2.19 14.85
N LYS A 154 1.72 -1.11 15.36
CA LYS A 154 1.45 0.24 14.84
C LYS A 154 1.73 0.25 13.34
N HIS A 155 0.83 0.85 12.56
CA HIS A 155 1.07 1.06 11.14
C HIS A 155 2.26 1.98 10.92
N VAL A 156 3.17 1.59 10.02
CA VAL A 156 4.34 2.35 9.61
C VAL A 156 4.43 2.36 8.09
N TYR A 157 5.24 3.26 7.52
CA TYR A 157 5.30 3.47 6.07
C TYR A 157 5.68 2.20 5.29
N ARG A 158 6.48 1.32 5.90
CA ARG A 158 6.88 0.03 5.31
C ARG A 158 5.68 -0.90 5.04
N HIS A 159 4.60 -0.81 5.83
CA HIS A 159 3.42 -1.64 5.58
C HIS A 159 2.68 -1.22 4.30
N ASP A 160 2.69 0.08 3.98
CA ASP A 160 2.16 0.60 2.72
C ASP A 160 3.07 0.18 1.55
N LEU A 161 4.40 0.16 1.72
CA LEU A 161 5.33 -0.42 0.74
C LEU A 161 5.06 -1.91 0.50
N GLU A 162 4.82 -2.69 1.56
CA GLU A 162 4.49 -4.11 1.47
C GLU A 162 3.17 -4.34 0.73
N SER A 163 2.20 -3.44 0.94
CA SER A 163 0.91 -3.48 0.24
C SER A 163 1.08 -3.18 -1.25
N LEU A 164 1.87 -2.15 -1.60
CA LEU A 164 2.22 -1.84 -2.98
C LEU A 164 2.94 -3.02 -3.66
N PHE A 165 3.90 -3.63 -2.97
CA PHE A 165 4.59 -4.85 -3.42
C PHE A 165 3.61 -5.99 -3.76
N TYR A 166 2.67 -6.30 -2.87
CA TYR A 166 1.67 -7.34 -3.13
C TYR A 166 0.77 -7.01 -4.32
N ILE A 167 0.41 -5.73 -4.51
CA ILE A 167 -0.39 -5.29 -5.66
C ILE A 167 0.39 -5.43 -6.96
N ILE A 168 1.67 -5.05 -6.99
CA ILE A 168 2.54 -5.25 -8.16
C ILE A 168 2.55 -6.73 -8.54
N PHE A 169 2.73 -7.63 -7.57
CA PHE A 169 2.66 -9.07 -7.81
C PHE A 169 1.32 -9.54 -8.38
N VAL A 170 0.20 -9.07 -7.82
CA VAL A 170 -1.12 -9.41 -8.32
C VAL A 170 -1.31 -8.90 -9.75
N LEU A 171 -0.92 -7.66 -10.05
CA LEU A 171 -0.98 -7.10 -11.40
C LEU A 171 -0.16 -7.92 -12.40
N THR A 172 1.11 -8.18 -12.09
CA THR A 172 2.03 -8.78 -13.06
C THR A 172 1.84 -10.28 -13.25
N THR A 173 1.20 -10.99 -12.32
CA THR A 173 1.06 -12.46 -12.35
C THR A 173 -0.37 -12.93 -12.53
N MET A 174 -1.35 -12.12 -12.12
CA MET A 174 -2.76 -12.49 -12.21
C MET A 174 -3.54 -11.69 -13.24
N TYR A 175 -3.02 -10.62 -13.86
CA TYR A 175 -3.76 -9.87 -14.88
C TYR A 175 -3.25 -10.15 -16.29
N HIS A 176 -4.19 -10.34 -17.22
CA HIS A 176 -3.95 -10.47 -18.65
C HIS A 176 -5.04 -9.69 -19.40
N ASN A 177 -4.66 -8.79 -20.31
CA ASN A 177 -5.58 -7.90 -21.02
C ASN A 177 -6.56 -7.15 -20.09
N GLY A 178 -6.03 -6.70 -18.95
CA GLY A 178 -6.75 -5.93 -17.94
C GLY A 178 -7.80 -6.69 -17.14
N GLN A 179 -7.85 -8.01 -17.31
CA GLN A 179 -8.73 -8.88 -16.54
C GLN A 179 -7.91 -9.79 -15.63
N MET A 180 -8.44 -10.02 -14.42
CA MET A 180 -7.85 -10.98 -13.50
C MET A 180 -8.11 -12.40 -14.02
N THR A 181 -7.03 -13.13 -14.27
CA THR A 181 -7.05 -14.55 -14.62
C THR A 181 -7.68 -15.36 -13.50
N THR A 182 -8.56 -16.29 -13.87
CA THR A 182 -9.28 -17.17 -12.92
C THR A 182 -8.58 -18.51 -12.72
N ALA A 183 -7.27 -18.59 -13.02
CA ALA A 183 -6.50 -19.82 -12.91
C ALA A 183 -6.62 -20.42 -11.50
N THR A 184 -7.13 -21.65 -11.43
CA THR A 184 -7.41 -22.33 -10.15
C THR A 184 -6.15 -22.68 -9.36
N LYS A 185 -4.99 -22.74 -10.03
CA LYS A 185 -3.71 -23.13 -9.42
C LYS A 185 -2.75 -21.97 -9.13
N HIS A 186 -3.18 -20.71 -9.26
CA HIS A 186 -2.28 -19.57 -9.04
C HIS A 186 -1.89 -19.44 -7.54
N PRO A 187 -0.60 -19.30 -7.17
CA PRO A 187 -0.16 -19.28 -5.77
C PRO A 187 -0.79 -18.18 -4.90
N LEU A 188 -1.17 -17.06 -5.51
CA LEU A 188 -1.81 -15.93 -4.82
C LEU A 188 -3.34 -16.06 -4.71
N ARG A 189 -3.96 -17.02 -5.40
CA ARG A 189 -5.44 -17.17 -5.42
C ARG A 189 -6.02 -17.34 -4.01
N GLU A 190 -5.38 -18.17 -3.20
CA GLU A 190 -5.82 -18.44 -1.82
C GLU A 190 -5.87 -17.17 -0.96
N TRP A 191 -5.08 -16.14 -1.28
CA TRP A 191 -5.03 -14.92 -0.48
C TRP A 191 -6.37 -14.17 -0.46
N PHE A 192 -7.18 -14.36 -1.50
CA PHE A 192 -8.50 -13.74 -1.65
C PHE A 192 -9.61 -14.49 -0.91
N HIS A 193 -9.34 -15.69 -0.39
CA HIS A 193 -10.35 -16.57 0.19
C HIS A 193 -10.05 -16.99 1.63
N VAL A 194 -8.80 -16.92 2.06
CA VAL A 194 -8.38 -17.31 3.42
C VAL A 194 -8.59 -16.20 4.44
N SER A 195 -8.79 -16.60 5.69
CA SER A 195 -8.93 -15.67 6.81
C SER A 195 -7.63 -14.92 7.14
N ALA A 196 -7.76 -13.77 7.81
CA ALA A 196 -6.62 -13.02 8.33
C ALA A 196 -5.73 -13.82 9.31
N LYS A 197 -6.25 -14.89 9.94
CA LYS A 197 -5.46 -15.78 10.80
C LYS A 197 -4.51 -16.67 9.98
N THR A 198 -4.94 -17.09 8.80
CA THR A 198 -4.19 -18.04 7.95
C THR A 198 -3.25 -17.31 6.98
N LEU A 199 -3.67 -16.15 6.48
CA LEU A 199 -2.96 -15.40 5.45
C LEU A 199 -1.48 -15.07 5.77
N PRO A 200 -1.08 -14.67 7.00
CA PRO A 200 0.32 -14.40 7.30
C PRO A 200 1.24 -15.58 7.00
N SER A 201 0.85 -16.79 7.38
CA SER A 201 1.67 -17.99 7.17
C SER A 201 1.85 -18.29 5.68
N ILE A 202 0.81 -18.07 4.89
CA ILE A 202 0.88 -18.24 3.42
C ILE A 202 1.82 -17.19 2.82
N LYS A 203 1.73 -15.93 3.26
CA LYS A 203 2.60 -14.83 2.80
C LYS A 203 4.07 -15.07 3.17
N TYR A 204 4.37 -15.49 4.40
CA TYR A 204 5.74 -15.88 4.77
C TYR A 204 6.27 -17.02 3.91
N GLY A 205 5.45 -18.05 3.67
CA GLY A 205 5.82 -19.15 2.79
C GLY A 205 5.99 -18.74 1.32
N PHE A 206 5.34 -17.66 0.89
CA PHE A 206 5.51 -17.08 -0.44
C PHE A 206 6.81 -16.28 -0.55
N LEU A 207 7.18 -15.48 0.45
CA LEU A 207 8.41 -14.68 0.44
C LEU A 207 9.67 -15.55 0.27
N ALA A 208 9.70 -16.71 0.92
CA ALA A 208 10.83 -17.66 0.85
C ALA A 208 10.85 -18.57 -0.40
N LYS A 209 9.96 -18.36 -1.37
CA LYS A 209 9.85 -19.19 -2.60
C LYS A 209 10.14 -18.39 -3.84
N ILE A 210 10.53 -19.09 -4.91
CA ILE A 210 10.64 -18.51 -6.25
C ILE A 210 9.28 -17.87 -6.63
N PRO A 211 9.26 -16.63 -7.13
CA PRO A 211 8.02 -15.95 -7.47
C PRO A 211 7.33 -16.65 -8.66
N PRO A 212 5.99 -16.67 -8.71
CA PRO A 212 5.27 -17.20 -9.86
C PRO A 212 5.67 -16.46 -11.15
N PRO A 213 5.57 -17.11 -12.32
CA PRO A 213 5.80 -16.45 -13.59
C PRO A 213 4.80 -15.31 -13.78
N THR A 214 5.27 -14.22 -14.40
CA THR A 214 4.41 -13.13 -14.85
C THR A 214 3.56 -13.56 -16.04
N THR A 215 2.47 -12.84 -16.28
CA THR A 215 1.76 -12.97 -17.55
C THR A 215 2.61 -12.39 -18.69
N GLU A 216 2.30 -12.79 -19.92
CA GLU A 216 3.07 -12.47 -21.13
C GLU A 216 3.40 -10.97 -21.29
N HIS A 217 2.45 -10.11 -20.96
CA HIS A 217 2.58 -8.65 -21.01
C HIS A 217 3.66 -8.05 -20.08
N PHE A 218 4.00 -8.78 -19.02
CA PHE A 218 4.81 -8.30 -17.90
C PHE A 218 6.09 -9.12 -17.68
N LEU A 219 6.51 -9.93 -18.66
CA LEU A 219 7.71 -10.77 -18.59
C LEU A 219 8.96 -10.03 -18.11
N ILE A 220 9.17 -8.80 -18.60
CA ILE A 220 10.33 -7.99 -18.23
C ILE A 220 10.25 -7.44 -16.80
N MET A 221 9.05 -7.31 -16.21
CA MET A 221 8.88 -6.89 -14.81
C MET A 221 9.24 -7.98 -13.79
N ARG A 222 9.54 -9.20 -14.25
CA ARG A 222 9.95 -10.30 -13.39
C ARG A 222 11.20 -9.98 -12.58
N LEU A 223 12.11 -9.16 -13.09
CA LEU A 223 13.31 -8.75 -12.36
C LEU A 223 12.96 -7.90 -11.13
N TRP A 224 12.09 -6.89 -11.28
CA TRP A 224 11.57 -6.12 -10.15
C TRP A 224 10.92 -7.01 -9.11
N MET A 225 10.13 -8.00 -9.54
CA MET A 225 9.45 -8.91 -8.61
C MET A 225 10.42 -9.72 -7.76
N ILE A 226 11.49 -10.26 -8.36
CA ILE A 226 12.51 -11.02 -7.64
C ILE A 226 13.18 -10.13 -6.59
N HIS A 227 13.56 -8.91 -6.99
CA HIS A 227 14.22 -7.97 -6.08
C HIS A 227 13.28 -7.50 -4.96
N LEU A 228 12.04 -7.13 -5.27
CA LEU A 228 11.04 -6.71 -4.26
C LEU A 228 10.73 -7.85 -3.28
N GLN A 229 10.57 -9.09 -3.76
CA GLN A 229 10.35 -10.24 -2.90
C GLN A 229 11.56 -10.46 -1.97
N GLY A 230 12.78 -10.39 -2.51
CA GLY A 230 14.02 -10.48 -1.75
C GLY A 230 14.14 -9.38 -0.68
N LEU A 231 13.74 -8.14 -0.98
CA LEU A 231 13.73 -7.03 -0.03
C LEU A 231 12.91 -7.38 1.22
N PHE A 232 11.67 -7.83 1.04
CA PHE A 232 10.80 -8.20 2.17
C PHE A 232 11.24 -9.50 2.86
N ASP A 233 11.69 -10.49 2.09
CA ASP A 233 12.21 -11.75 2.65
C ASP A 233 13.41 -11.48 3.58
N ASN A 234 14.39 -10.69 3.12
CA ASN A 234 15.54 -10.26 3.90
C ASN A 234 15.13 -9.53 5.19
N GLY A 235 14.19 -8.58 5.11
CA GLY A 235 13.72 -7.85 6.29
C GLY A 235 13.04 -8.78 7.32
N TYR A 236 12.20 -9.70 6.88
CA TYR A 236 11.56 -10.65 7.79
C TYR A 236 12.54 -11.68 8.37
N HIS A 237 13.58 -12.04 7.62
CA HIS A 237 14.71 -12.84 8.11
C HIS A 237 15.55 -12.08 9.13
N ALA A 238 15.87 -10.80 8.90
CA ALA A 238 16.59 -9.94 9.84
C ALA A 238 15.87 -9.88 11.18
N ARG A 239 14.54 -9.69 11.17
CA ARG A 239 13.73 -9.73 12.39
C ARG A 239 13.75 -11.10 13.07
N SER A 240 13.65 -12.19 12.30
CA SER A 240 13.67 -13.54 12.87
C SER A 240 15.01 -13.85 13.54
N ASN A 241 16.12 -13.39 12.95
CA ASN A 241 17.46 -13.49 13.53
C ASN A 241 17.57 -12.65 14.81
N PHE A 242 17.07 -11.42 14.79
CA PHE A 242 17.01 -10.56 15.97
C PHE A 242 16.24 -11.23 17.12
N GLN A 243 15.05 -11.79 16.86
CA GLN A 243 14.26 -12.46 17.89
C GLN A 243 15.00 -13.62 18.56
N ARG A 244 15.77 -14.39 17.77
CA ARG A 244 16.62 -15.48 18.31
C ARG A 244 17.76 -14.92 19.17
N LEU A 245 18.37 -13.80 18.77
CA LEU A 245 19.42 -13.14 19.54
C LEU A 245 18.88 -12.56 20.85
N ALA A 246 17.71 -11.90 20.81
CA ALA A 246 17.04 -11.35 21.97
C ALA A 246 16.70 -12.45 22.99
N GLU A 247 16.19 -13.59 22.54
CA GLU A 247 15.90 -14.72 23.44
C GLU A 247 17.18 -15.29 24.07
N LYS A 248 18.28 -15.42 23.30
CA LYS A 248 19.59 -15.83 23.83
C LYS A 248 20.11 -14.85 24.88
N ALA A 249 19.99 -13.54 24.63
CA ALA A 249 20.41 -12.50 25.57
C ALA A 249 19.60 -12.57 26.87
N LYS A 250 18.28 -12.74 26.76
CA LYS A 250 17.37 -12.92 27.89
C LYS A 250 17.72 -14.14 28.74
N ILE A 251 17.97 -15.29 28.12
CA ILE A 251 18.44 -16.50 28.83
C ILE A 251 19.77 -16.26 29.53
N ALA A 252 20.69 -15.54 28.89
CA ALA A 252 21.99 -15.20 29.45
C ALA A 252 21.97 -14.03 30.44
N CYS A 253 20.79 -13.47 30.78
CA CYS A 253 20.62 -12.27 31.61
C CYS A 253 21.48 -11.07 31.12
N LYS A 254 21.60 -10.93 29.81
CA LYS A 254 22.31 -9.82 29.14
C LYS A 254 21.31 -8.82 28.56
N ASP A 255 21.79 -7.59 28.34
CA ASP A 255 21.03 -6.58 27.63
C ASP A 255 20.66 -7.04 26.21
N THR A 256 19.41 -6.79 25.84
CA THR A 256 18.89 -7.11 24.51
C THR A 256 19.21 -5.96 23.57
N PRO A 257 19.80 -6.22 22.38
CA PRO A 257 20.05 -5.17 21.41
C PRO A 257 18.73 -4.52 20.95
N SER A 258 18.78 -3.27 20.49
CA SER A 258 17.64 -2.63 19.84
C SER A 258 17.46 -3.16 18.42
N PHE A 259 16.23 -3.16 17.91
CA PHE A 259 15.91 -3.48 16.52
C PHE A 259 14.98 -2.43 15.94
N ASP A 260 15.28 -1.97 14.74
CA ASP A 260 14.41 -1.06 14.00
C ASP A 260 13.22 -1.83 13.43
N HIS A 261 12.09 -1.76 14.13
CA HIS A 261 10.85 -2.40 13.70
C HIS A 261 10.17 -1.69 12.52
N GLU A 262 10.46 -0.41 12.30
CA GLU A 262 9.85 0.37 11.22
C GLU A 262 10.39 -0.12 9.87
N THR A 263 11.71 -0.29 9.76
CA THR A 263 12.40 -0.67 8.53
C THR A 263 12.83 -2.14 8.46
N LEU A 264 12.43 -2.95 9.44
CA LEU A 264 12.90 -4.34 9.61
C LEU A 264 14.44 -4.44 9.71
N GLY A 265 15.05 -3.60 10.54
CA GLY A 265 16.50 -3.60 10.77
C GLY A 265 17.29 -2.87 9.68
N GLY A 266 16.67 -1.88 9.02
CA GLY A 266 17.24 -1.15 7.89
C GLY A 266 17.12 -1.89 6.56
N GLU A 267 16.39 -3.01 6.51
CA GLU A 267 16.28 -3.82 5.28
C GLU A 267 15.25 -3.31 4.29
N VAL A 268 14.19 -2.64 4.77
CA VAL A 268 13.08 -2.20 3.94
C VAL A 268 12.78 -0.73 4.21
N ASP A 269 13.25 0.12 3.30
CA ASP A 269 13.04 1.55 3.31
C ASP A 269 12.68 2.07 1.90
N PHE A 270 12.43 3.38 1.80
CA PHE A 270 12.09 4.00 0.52
C PHE A 270 13.25 3.96 -0.48
N ASP A 271 14.50 4.08 -0.04
CA ASP A 271 15.65 4.16 -0.95
C ASP A 271 15.91 2.80 -1.60
N LYS A 272 15.91 1.73 -0.82
CA LYS A 272 16.04 0.36 -1.33
C LYS A 272 14.87 -0.03 -2.23
N PHE A 273 13.64 0.37 -1.89
CA PHE A 273 12.49 0.12 -2.76
C PHE A 273 12.62 0.88 -4.09
N HIS A 274 13.06 2.15 -4.04
CA HIS A 274 13.28 2.98 -5.21
C HIS A 274 14.39 2.42 -6.11
N GLU A 275 15.52 1.97 -5.54
CA GLU A 275 16.62 1.34 -6.27
C GLU A 275 16.14 0.12 -7.08
N ILE A 276 15.22 -0.67 -6.51
CA ILE A 276 14.62 -1.81 -7.21
C ILE A 276 13.76 -1.34 -8.37
N LEU A 277 12.93 -0.31 -8.18
CA LEU A 277 12.13 0.26 -9.27
C LEU A 277 13.02 0.91 -10.35
N ASP A 278 14.21 1.38 -10.01
CA ASP A 278 15.18 1.94 -10.95
C ASP A 278 16.06 0.93 -11.67
N THR A 279 15.96 -0.35 -11.30
CA THR A 279 16.58 -1.42 -12.08
C THR A 279 16.08 -1.36 -13.53
N ASP A 280 17.01 -1.28 -14.48
CA ASP A 280 16.69 -1.25 -15.90
C ASP A 280 16.07 -2.58 -16.34
N ILE A 281 14.80 -2.51 -16.74
CA ILE A 281 14.03 -3.62 -17.31
C ILE A 281 13.65 -3.33 -18.78
N GLY A 282 14.31 -2.37 -19.43
CA GLY A 282 13.97 -1.93 -20.79
C GLY A 282 12.73 -1.05 -20.85
N LEU A 283 12.46 -0.27 -19.78
CA LEU A 283 11.42 0.76 -19.84
C LEU A 283 11.84 1.86 -20.83
N PRO A 284 10.89 2.43 -21.60
CA PRO A 284 11.21 3.52 -22.50
C PRO A 284 11.70 4.74 -21.71
N ALA A 285 12.68 5.46 -22.26
CA ALA A 285 13.23 6.66 -21.64
C ALA A 285 12.17 7.77 -21.50
N GLU A 286 11.20 7.81 -22.42
CA GLU A 286 10.04 8.69 -22.37
C GLU A 286 8.74 7.88 -22.26
N ARG A 287 7.71 8.48 -21.65
CA ARG A 287 6.37 7.88 -21.64
C ARG A 287 5.83 7.71 -23.05
N VAL A 288 5.35 6.52 -23.34
CA VAL A 288 4.67 6.18 -24.59
C VAL A 288 3.24 6.71 -24.61
N LEU A 289 2.72 6.92 -25.81
CA LEU A 289 1.29 7.20 -26.01
C LEU A 289 0.48 5.95 -25.66
N LEU A 290 -0.69 6.16 -25.07
CA LEU A 290 -1.70 5.13 -24.91
C LEU A 290 -2.32 4.85 -26.27
N ASP A 291 -2.47 3.58 -26.59
CA ASP A 291 -3.26 3.15 -27.74
C ASP A 291 -4.69 3.70 -27.61
N GLU A 292 -5.28 4.12 -28.73
CA GLU A 292 -6.63 4.72 -28.78
C GLU A 292 -7.75 3.72 -28.49
#